data_AF-A0A3D5HHG1-F1
#
_entry.id   AF-A0A3D5HHG1-F1
#
_cell.length_a   1.000
_cell.length_b   1.000
_cell.length_c   1.000
_cell.angle_alpha   90.00
_cell.angle_beta   90.00
_cell.angle_gamma   90.00
#
_symmetry.space_group_name_H-M   'P 1'
#
loop_
_entity.id
_entity.type
_entity.pdbx_description
1 polymer ?
#
loop_
_entity_poly.entity_id
_entity_poly.type
_entity_poly.pdbx_seq_one_letter_code
_entity_poly.pdbx_strand_id
1 'polypeptide(L)'
;MNLRLSLRLFNLVFAGILFLTGCSSFSGPEPAGLSPAQVETLRLSGGDYSLSGRILFKHPEGKHSGEMQLQISRGSELKLSIFTPLVGSLIYELRASSKKFLILNYQQNNFVLTENKREVRQTWLGMDLTLTELKWLILGKLPEKTPDWQRKILPTGVLQLIQGISEIRIRYNISGQIVSMRKSLDGLLEYRAAIPLYQKLYNLPFPRKISIEDYSGNNKW
;
A
#
# COMPACT_ATOMS: atom_id res chain seq x y z
N MET A 1 28.89 -18.07 1.94
CA MET A 1 29.10 -16.73 2.53
C MET A 1 27.76 -16.21 3.03
N ASN A 2 27.65 -15.86 4.30
CA ASN A 2 26.38 -15.73 5.02
C ASN A 2 25.65 -14.42 4.64
N LEU A 3 24.52 -14.51 3.91
CA LEU A 3 23.70 -13.35 3.47
C LEU A 3 23.32 -12.40 4.62
N ARG A 4 23.17 -12.95 5.84
CA ARG A 4 22.81 -12.21 7.05
C ARG A 4 23.88 -11.22 7.52
N LEU A 5 25.16 -11.45 7.22
CA LEU A 5 26.25 -10.55 7.65
C LEU A 5 26.45 -9.37 6.70
N SER A 6 26.21 -9.56 5.39
CA SER A 6 26.41 -8.51 4.39
C SER A 6 25.37 -7.38 4.47
N LEU A 7 24.19 -7.63 5.05
CA LEU A 7 23.14 -6.62 5.21
C LEU A 7 23.41 -5.67 6.39
N ARG A 8 24.20 -6.09 7.38
CA ARG A 8 24.49 -5.28 8.58
C ARG A 8 25.44 -4.10 8.34
N LEU A 9 26.09 -4.01 7.18
CA LEU A 9 27.14 -3.01 6.91
C LEU A 9 26.71 -1.79 6.07
N PHE A 10 25.49 -1.73 5.54
CA PHE A 10 25.17 -0.79 4.44
C PHE A 10 24.47 0.54 4.78
N ASN A 11 24.15 0.85 6.04
CA ASN A 11 23.36 2.06 6.38
C ASN A 11 24.18 3.32 6.75
N LEU A 12 25.50 3.35 6.49
CA LEU A 12 26.39 4.42 7.00
C LEU A 12 26.64 5.64 6.07
N VAL A 13 25.90 5.79 4.98
CA VAL A 13 25.99 6.97 4.12
C VAL A 13 24.54 7.34 3.82
N PHE A 14 24.00 8.47 4.28
CA PHE A 14 24.17 9.78 3.66
C PHE A 14 23.77 10.88 4.66
N ALA A 15 24.72 11.78 4.91
CA ALA A 15 24.52 13.04 5.60
C ALA A 15 23.90 14.10 4.66
N GLY A 16 23.06 15.00 5.17
CA GLY A 16 22.72 16.25 4.48
C GLY A 16 21.30 16.79 4.66
N ILE A 17 21.23 18.03 5.15
CA ILE A 17 20.09 18.95 5.34
C ILE A 17 19.58 19.43 3.94
N LEU A 18 18.31 19.75 3.59
CA LEU A 18 17.32 20.75 4.08
C LEU A 18 15.95 20.56 3.35
N PHE A 19 14.91 21.21 3.90
CA PHE A 19 13.54 21.35 3.41
C PHE A 19 13.39 21.92 1.99
N LEU A 20 12.40 21.42 1.23
CA LEU A 20 11.69 22.20 0.22
C LEU A 20 10.19 21.84 0.20
N THR A 21 9.36 22.81 0.59
CA THR A 21 7.94 22.88 0.25
C THR A 21 7.80 23.21 -1.23
N GLY A 22 7.28 22.28 -2.03
CA GLY A 22 6.94 22.52 -3.44
C GLY A 22 5.44 22.44 -3.65
N CYS A 23 4.80 23.57 -3.92
CA CYS A 23 3.54 23.60 -4.65
C CYS A 23 3.86 23.41 -6.13
N SER A 24 3.24 22.42 -6.78
CA SER A 24 3.20 22.33 -8.23
C SER A 24 1.76 22.55 -8.70
N SER A 25 1.50 23.69 -9.32
CA SER A 25 0.34 23.91 -10.17
C SER A 25 0.70 23.48 -11.59
N PHE A 26 0.21 22.31 -12.01
CA PHE A 26 0.20 21.91 -13.42
C PHE A 26 -1.11 22.40 -14.04
N SER A 27 -1.06 23.45 -14.87
CA SER A 27 -2.14 23.81 -15.79
C SER A 27 -1.89 23.14 -17.15
N GLY A 28 -2.23 21.86 -17.24
CA GLY A 28 -2.50 21.20 -18.53
C GLY A 28 -3.99 21.33 -18.86
N PRO A 29 -4.40 21.20 -20.13
CA PRO A 29 -5.83 21.11 -20.47
C PRO A 29 -6.43 19.93 -19.69
N GLU A 30 -7.58 20.16 -19.04
CA GLU A 30 -8.31 19.09 -18.34
C GLU A 30 -8.49 17.92 -19.32
N PRO A 31 -8.03 16.70 -18.97
CA PRO A 31 -8.31 15.55 -19.81
C PRO A 31 -9.83 15.42 -19.95
N ALA A 32 -10.30 15.17 -21.17
CA ALA A 32 -11.72 15.01 -21.46
C ALA A 32 -12.36 14.12 -20.38
N GLY A 33 -13.32 14.70 -19.65
CA GLY A 33 -13.94 14.03 -18.51
C GLY A 33 -14.50 12.68 -18.94
N LEU A 34 -14.18 11.63 -18.18
CA LEU A 34 -14.73 10.31 -18.41
C LEU A 34 -16.26 10.37 -18.45
N SER A 35 -16.86 9.61 -19.36
CA SER A 35 -18.32 9.52 -19.42
C SER A 35 -18.86 8.92 -18.12
N PRO A 36 -20.12 9.21 -17.73
CA PRO A 36 -20.73 8.63 -16.52
C PRO A 36 -20.63 7.10 -16.47
N ALA A 37 -20.77 6.42 -17.61
CA ALA A 37 -20.60 4.97 -17.72
C ALA A 37 -19.15 4.51 -17.49
N GLN A 38 -18.15 5.28 -17.93
CA GLN A 38 -16.73 5.02 -17.65
C GLN A 38 -16.39 5.28 -16.18
N VAL A 39 -16.96 6.32 -15.58
CA VAL A 39 -16.85 6.62 -14.14
C VAL A 39 -17.48 5.50 -13.32
N GLU A 40 -18.65 5.02 -13.72
CA GLU A 40 -19.34 3.90 -13.07
C GLU A 40 -18.60 2.58 -13.27
N THR A 41 -17.99 2.37 -14.44
CA THR A 41 -17.08 1.25 -14.68
C THR A 41 -15.83 1.35 -13.82
N LEU A 42 -15.20 2.51 -13.60
CA LEU A 42 -14.10 2.66 -12.63
C LEU A 42 -14.56 2.44 -11.18
N ARG A 43 -15.80 2.82 -10.89
CA ARG A 43 -16.43 2.64 -9.58
C ARG A 43 -16.75 1.17 -9.30
N LEU A 44 -17.09 0.37 -10.31
CA LEU A 44 -17.53 -1.02 -10.16
C LEU A 44 -16.46 -2.05 -10.56
N SER A 45 -15.68 -1.75 -11.59
CA SER A 45 -14.67 -2.66 -12.10
C SER A 45 -13.48 -2.65 -11.16
N GLY A 46 -13.17 -3.81 -10.61
CA GLY A 46 -11.84 -4.08 -10.11
C GLY A 46 -10.83 -4.12 -11.26
N GLY A 47 -10.83 -3.16 -12.19
CA GLY A 47 -9.98 -3.09 -13.38
C GLY A 47 -8.50 -2.86 -13.06
N ASP A 48 -7.75 -2.53 -14.09
CA ASP A 48 -6.32 -2.25 -13.96
C ASP A 48 -6.12 -0.80 -13.50
N TYR A 49 -5.40 -0.61 -12.41
CA TYR A 49 -5.07 0.70 -11.84
C TYR A 49 -3.60 0.99 -12.07
N SER A 50 -3.29 2.20 -12.54
CA SER A 50 -1.92 2.73 -12.56
C SER A 50 -1.90 4.06 -11.82
N LEU A 51 -1.04 4.15 -10.81
CA LEU A 51 -0.95 5.26 -9.88
C LEU A 51 0.51 5.67 -9.76
N SER A 52 0.74 6.97 -9.62
CA SER A 52 2.07 7.51 -9.32
C SER A 52 1.96 8.49 -8.15
N GLY A 53 3.01 8.59 -7.36
CA GLY A 53 3.04 9.48 -6.21
C GLY A 53 4.31 9.35 -5.40
N ARG A 54 4.28 9.82 -4.16
CA ARG A 54 5.42 9.76 -3.24
C ARG A 54 5.19 8.74 -2.14
N ILE A 55 6.24 8.03 -1.79
CA ILE A 55 6.27 7.12 -0.65
C ILE A 55 7.25 7.65 0.40
N LEU A 56 6.89 7.50 1.68
CA LEU A 56 7.71 7.86 2.82
C LEU A 56 7.72 6.69 3.79
N PHE A 57 8.89 6.08 3.98
CA PHE A 57 9.17 5.09 4.99
C PHE A 57 9.75 5.77 6.22
N LYS A 58 9.25 5.42 7.40
CA LYS A 58 9.76 5.92 8.68
C LYS A 58 10.12 4.71 9.56
N HIS A 59 11.36 4.66 10.00
CA HIS A 59 11.90 3.73 10.97
C HIS A 59 12.52 4.54 12.13
N PRO A 60 12.62 4.03 13.38
CA PRO A 60 13.32 4.73 14.46
C PRO A 60 14.74 5.16 14.10
N GLU A 61 15.44 4.39 13.27
CA GLU A 61 16.82 4.69 12.83
C GLU A 61 16.88 5.71 11.67
N GLY A 62 15.76 6.01 11.01
CA GLY A 62 15.80 6.90 9.84
C GLY A 62 14.48 7.06 9.09
N LYS A 63 14.42 8.05 8.20
CA LYS A 63 13.28 8.28 7.30
C LYS A 63 13.78 8.27 5.85
N HIS A 64 13.07 7.57 4.98
CA HIS A 64 13.39 7.45 3.57
C HIS A 64 12.20 7.84 2.71
N SER A 65 12.42 8.62 1.66
CA SER A 65 11.37 8.99 0.70
C SER A 65 11.77 8.64 -0.71
N GLY A 66 10.79 8.28 -1.53
CA GLY A 66 10.96 7.97 -2.94
C GLY A 66 9.77 8.43 -3.76
N GLU A 67 9.96 8.52 -5.06
CA GLU A 67 8.84 8.51 -6.00
C GLU A 67 8.40 7.05 -6.19
N MET A 68 7.11 6.81 -6.36
CA MET A 68 6.54 5.48 -6.54
C MET A 68 5.62 5.44 -7.75
N GLN A 69 5.67 4.30 -8.44
CA GLN A 69 4.64 3.89 -9.39
C GLN A 69 4.02 2.59 -8.90
N LEU A 70 2.70 2.52 -8.96
CA LEU A 70 1.95 1.36 -8.53
C LEU A 70 0.99 0.94 -9.64
N GLN A 71 1.06 -0.33 -10.01
CA GLN A 71 0.14 -0.97 -10.92
C GLN A 71 -0.58 -2.10 -10.18
N ILE A 72 -1.89 -2.15 -10.30
CA ILE A 72 -2.72 -3.23 -9.75
C ILE A 72 -3.59 -3.74 -10.88
N SER A 73 -3.41 -5.00 -11.26
CA SER A 73 -4.25 -5.61 -12.29
C SER A 73 -5.60 -6.06 -11.74
N ARG A 74 -6.52 -6.36 -12.65
CA ARG A 74 -7.80 -6.98 -12.34
C ARG A 74 -7.65 -8.34 -11.65
N GLY A 75 -6.62 -9.10 -12.04
CA GLY A 75 -6.23 -10.36 -11.41
C GLY A 75 -5.62 -10.21 -10.01
N SER A 76 -5.56 -8.99 -9.47
CA SER A 76 -4.89 -8.66 -8.20
C SER A 76 -3.39 -8.96 -8.21
N GLU A 77 -2.76 -8.82 -9.38
CA GLU A 77 -1.32 -8.72 -9.45
C GLU A 77 -0.93 -7.27 -9.15
N LEU A 78 0.06 -7.10 -8.30
CA LEU A 78 0.58 -5.81 -7.90
C LEU A 78 2.01 -5.67 -8.38
N LYS A 79 2.34 -4.50 -8.90
CA LYS A 79 3.70 -4.06 -9.19
C LYS A 79 3.89 -2.68 -8.57
N LEU A 80 4.73 -2.60 -7.55
CA LEU A 80 5.17 -1.34 -6.93
C LEU A 80 6.64 -1.11 -7.29
N SER A 81 6.90 -0.01 -7.99
CA SER A 81 8.24 0.43 -8.36
C SER A 81 8.58 1.68 -7.54
N ILE A 82 9.75 1.70 -6.90
CA ILE A 82 10.23 2.80 -6.06
C ILE A 82 11.50 3.39 -6.69
N PHE A 83 11.50 4.69 -6.90
CA PHE A 83 12.53 5.43 -7.61
C PHE A 83 13.25 6.43 -6.69
N THR A 84 14.52 6.71 -7.01
CA THR A 84 15.25 7.82 -6.37
C THR A 84 14.57 9.15 -6.70
N PRO A 85 14.36 10.04 -5.71
CA PRO A 85 13.66 11.30 -5.96
C PRO A 85 14.31 12.25 -6.98
N LEU A 86 15.64 12.18 -7.13
CA LEU A 86 16.41 13.13 -7.94
C LEU A 86 16.79 12.58 -9.32
N VAL A 87 17.24 11.32 -9.38
CA VAL A 87 17.79 10.73 -10.61
C VAL A 87 16.73 9.90 -11.35
N GLY A 88 15.61 9.59 -10.70
CA GLY A 88 14.56 8.74 -11.27
C GLY A 88 14.99 7.30 -11.48
N SER A 89 16.10 6.88 -10.87
CA SER A 89 16.61 5.51 -10.99
C SER A 89 15.73 4.57 -10.18
N LEU A 90 15.35 3.44 -10.77
CA LEU A 90 14.61 2.38 -10.08
C LEU A 90 15.50 1.76 -9.00
N ILE A 91 15.04 1.80 -7.75
CA ILE A 91 15.76 1.27 -6.58
C ILE A 91 15.24 -0.13 -6.27
N TYR A 92 13.92 -0.23 -6.14
CA TYR A 92 13.23 -1.45 -5.76
C TYR A 92 12.01 -1.66 -6.64
N GLU A 93 11.73 -2.91 -6.94
CA GLU A 93 10.46 -3.31 -7.50
C GLU A 93 9.90 -4.50 -6.74
N LEU A 94 8.69 -4.31 -6.21
CA LEU A 94 7.90 -5.34 -5.59
C LEU A 94 6.86 -5.82 -6.59
N ARG A 95 6.83 -7.11 -6.88
CA ARG A 95 5.72 -7.74 -7.59
C ARG A 95 5.10 -8.81 -6.74
N ALA A 96 3.78 -8.92 -6.80
CA ALA A 96 3.10 -9.95 -6.06
C ALA A 96 1.79 -10.36 -6.75
N SER A 97 1.48 -11.64 -6.66
CA SER A 97 0.19 -12.23 -7.03
C SER A 97 -0.37 -12.99 -5.83
N SER A 98 -1.51 -13.66 -5.97
CA SER A 98 -2.04 -14.52 -4.91
C SER A 98 -1.12 -15.67 -4.51
N LYS A 99 -0.17 -16.06 -5.39
CA LYS A 99 0.70 -17.23 -5.18
C LYS A 99 2.16 -16.89 -4.97
N LYS A 100 2.67 -15.85 -5.63
CA LYS A 100 4.10 -15.52 -5.66
C LYS A 100 4.37 -14.09 -5.24
N PHE A 101 5.54 -13.89 -4.67
CA PHE A 101 6.05 -12.60 -4.23
C PHE A 101 7.49 -12.47 -4.72
N LEU A 102 7.78 -11.38 -5.42
CA LEU A 102 9.05 -11.06 -6.04
C LEU A 102 9.52 -9.70 -5.55
N ILE A 103 10.77 -9.63 -5.11
CA ILE A 103 11.48 -8.38 -4.87
C ILE A 103 12.68 -8.34 -5.81
N LEU A 104 12.82 -7.21 -6.50
CA LEU A 104 14.00 -6.86 -7.29
C LEU A 104 14.67 -5.68 -6.59
N ASN A 105 15.94 -5.85 -6.21
CA ASN A 105 16.79 -4.77 -5.70
C ASN A 105 17.82 -4.43 -6.77
N TYR A 106 17.60 -3.30 -7.42
CA TYR A 106 18.45 -2.84 -8.51
C TYR A 106 19.77 -2.24 -8.04
N GLN A 107 19.85 -1.78 -6.78
CA GLN A 107 21.10 -1.24 -6.23
C GLN A 107 22.13 -2.34 -5.99
N GLN A 108 21.68 -3.51 -5.55
CA GLN A 108 22.54 -4.65 -5.24
C GLN A 108 22.56 -5.71 -6.35
N ASN A 109 21.81 -5.48 -7.43
CA ASN A 109 21.63 -6.43 -8.54
C ASN A 109 21.23 -7.84 -8.05
N ASN A 110 20.24 -7.91 -7.16
CA ASN A 110 19.74 -9.18 -6.62
C ASN A 110 18.22 -9.24 -6.60
N PHE A 111 17.69 -10.46 -6.40
CA PHE A 111 16.26 -10.69 -6.34
C PHE A 111 15.88 -11.80 -5.36
N VAL A 112 14.62 -11.78 -4.93
CA VAL A 112 14.01 -12.82 -4.11
C VAL A 112 12.66 -13.19 -4.71
N LEU A 113 12.51 -14.44 -5.13
CA LEU A 113 11.22 -15.01 -5.59
C LEU A 113 10.79 -16.10 -4.62
N THR A 114 9.61 -15.94 -4.03
CA THR A 114 9.09 -16.88 -3.03
C THR A 114 7.56 -16.97 -3.10
N GLU A 115 6.98 -17.83 -2.27
CA GLU A 115 5.53 -17.94 -2.12
C GLU A 115 4.95 -16.73 -1.39
N ASN A 116 3.76 -16.28 -1.79
CA ASN A 116 3.09 -15.18 -1.12
C ASN A 116 2.39 -15.64 0.18
N LYS A 117 3.19 -16.03 1.16
CA LYS A 117 2.74 -16.44 2.49
C LYS A 117 2.90 -15.30 3.51
N ARG A 118 2.22 -15.44 4.64
CA ARG A 118 2.22 -14.43 5.72
C ARG A 118 3.65 -14.11 6.18
N GLU A 119 4.45 -15.13 6.44
CA GLU A 119 5.79 -15.01 6.99
C GLU A 119 6.72 -14.24 6.04
N VAL A 120 6.53 -14.43 4.74
CA VAL A 120 7.23 -13.68 3.69
C VAL A 120 6.82 -12.21 3.72
N ARG A 121 5.52 -11.90 3.78
CA ARG A 121 5.05 -10.51 3.86
C ARG A 121 5.56 -9.81 5.12
N GLN A 122 5.49 -10.47 6.27
CA GLN A 122 6.04 -9.94 7.51
C GLN A 122 7.55 -9.68 7.42
N THR A 123 8.30 -10.59 6.81
CA THR A 123 9.75 -10.41 6.63
C THR A 123 10.08 -9.22 5.74
N TRP A 124 9.36 -9.06 4.62
CA TRP A 124 9.75 -8.12 3.57
C TRP A 124 9.01 -6.79 3.59
N LEU A 125 7.80 -6.75 4.15
CA LEU A 125 6.97 -5.56 4.30
C LEU A 125 6.90 -5.08 5.75
N GLY A 126 7.50 -5.82 6.69
CA GLY A 126 7.39 -5.59 8.13
C GLY A 126 6.07 -6.05 8.73
N MET A 127 5.04 -6.36 7.93
CA MET A 127 3.69 -6.68 8.39
C MET A 127 2.96 -7.64 7.44
N ASP A 128 1.94 -8.34 7.93
CA ASP A 128 1.02 -9.15 7.10
C ASP A 128 -0.02 -8.29 6.39
N LEU A 129 0.40 -7.44 5.44
CA LEU A 129 -0.48 -6.67 4.56
C LEU A 129 -0.68 -7.40 3.23
N THR A 130 -1.89 -7.92 2.97
CA THR A 130 -2.18 -8.63 1.72
C THR A 130 -2.43 -7.67 0.55
N LEU A 131 -2.30 -8.16 -0.69
CA LEU A 131 -2.62 -7.39 -1.90
C LEU A 131 -4.08 -6.96 -1.96
N THR A 132 -4.97 -7.83 -1.49
CA THR A 132 -6.40 -7.55 -1.40
C THR A 132 -6.64 -6.39 -0.44
N GLU A 133 -6.03 -6.42 0.74
CA GLU A 133 -6.10 -5.36 1.74
C GLU A 133 -5.53 -4.04 1.22
N LEU A 134 -4.37 -4.08 0.56
CA LEU A 134 -3.75 -2.91 -0.04
C LEU A 134 -4.63 -2.31 -1.15
N LYS A 135 -5.25 -3.14 -2.00
CA LYS A 135 -6.21 -2.69 -3.01
C LYS A 135 -7.40 -1.97 -2.37
N TRP A 136 -7.92 -2.47 -1.25
CA TRP A 136 -9.01 -1.78 -0.53
C TRP A 136 -8.60 -0.40 -0.04
N LEU A 137 -7.39 -0.28 0.53
CA LEU A 137 -6.85 0.99 1.00
C LEU A 137 -6.65 1.99 -0.14
N ILE A 138 -6.07 1.55 -1.26
CA ILE A 138 -5.79 2.39 -2.42
C ILE A 138 -7.07 2.90 -3.07
N LEU A 139 -8.08 2.05 -3.16
CA LEU A 139 -9.38 2.44 -3.70
C LEU A 139 -10.25 3.15 -2.66
N GLY A 140 -9.83 3.15 -1.39
CA GLY A 140 -10.59 3.71 -0.27
C GLY A 140 -11.94 3.05 -0.06
N LYS A 141 -12.14 1.83 -0.57
CA LYS A 141 -13.42 1.11 -0.57
C LYS A 141 -13.21 -0.39 -0.42
N LEU A 142 -14.19 -1.05 0.19
CA LEU A 142 -14.29 -2.49 0.23
C LEU A 142 -15.22 -2.98 -0.89
N PRO A 143 -14.97 -4.11 -1.56
CA PRO A 143 -15.93 -4.69 -2.50
C PRO A 143 -17.24 -5.06 -1.79
N GLU A 144 -18.33 -5.15 -2.54
CA GLU A 144 -19.64 -5.53 -2.02
C GLU A 144 -19.63 -6.91 -1.38
N LYS A 145 -18.84 -7.84 -1.93
CA LYS A 145 -18.66 -9.19 -1.41
C LYS A 145 -17.18 -9.43 -1.08
N THR A 146 -16.96 -10.11 0.03
CA THR A 146 -15.65 -10.59 0.48
C THR A 146 -15.79 -12.08 0.79
N PRO A 147 -15.79 -12.96 -0.23
CA PRO A 147 -16.25 -14.35 -0.08
C PRO A 147 -15.48 -15.14 0.98
N ASP A 148 -14.19 -14.85 1.16
CA ASP A 148 -13.34 -15.55 2.15
C ASP A 148 -13.44 -14.96 3.57
N TRP A 149 -14.24 -13.91 3.75
CA TRP A 149 -14.34 -13.16 5.01
C TRP A 149 -15.78 -13.17 5.54
N GLN A 150 -15.95 -13.59 6.78
CA GLN A 150 -17.20 -13.40 7.50
C GLN A 150 -17.34 -11.93 7.88
N ARG A 151 -18.51 -11.34 7.61
CA ARG A 151 -18.78 -9.92 7.84
C ARG A 151 -19.74 -9.73 9.01
N LYS A 152 -19.45 -8.76 9.87
CA LYS A 152 -20.33 -8.33 10.96
C LYS A 152 -20.24 -6.83 11.14
N ILE A 153 -21.38 -6.14 11.18
CA ILE A 153 -21.42 -4.74 11.62
C ILE A 153 -21.54 -4.74 13.15
N LEU A 154 -20.60 -4.06 13.81
CA LEU A 154 -20.61 -3.90 15.26
C LEU A 154 -21.60 -2.79 15.65
N PRO A 155 -22.10 -2.76 16.90
CA PRO A 155 -23.00 -1.69 17.38
C PRO A 155 -22.42 -0.27 17.21
N THR A 156 -21.10 -0.15 17.14
CA THR A 156 -20.38 1.12 16.91
C THR A 156 -20.39 1.57 15.44
N GLY A 157 -21.04 0.83 14.53
CA GLY A 157 -21.01 1.06 13.09
C GLY A 157 -19.72 0.60 12.40
N VAL A 158 -18.76 0.04 13.13
CA VAL A 158 -17.52 -0.51 12.58
C VAL A 158 -17.81 -1.85 11.91
N LEU A 159 -17.32 -2.04 10.69
CA LEU A 159 -17.34 -3.33 10.02
C LEU A 159 -16.21 -4.20 10.53
N GLN A 160 -16.53 -5.41 10.93
CA GLN A 160 -15.61 -6.47 11.30
C GLN A 160 -15.60 -7.54 10.21
N LEU A 161 -14.41 -7.93 9.78
CA LEU A 161 -14.14 -9.03 8.87
C LEU A 161 -13.32 -10.09 9.61
N ILE A 162 -13.72 -11.35 9.57
CA ILE A 162 -13.01 -12.47 10.21
C ILE A 162 -12.67 -13.54 9.16
N GLN A 163 -11.42 -13.98 9.18
CA GLN A 163 -10.92 -15.10 8.37
C GLN A 163 -9.89 -15.90 9.17
N GLY A 164 -10.28 -17.07 9.68
CA GLY A 164 -9.45 -17.87 10.58
C GLY A 164 -9.05 -17.06 11.80
N ILE A 165 -7.74 -16.95 12.05
CA ILE A 165 -7.17 -16.13 13.14
C ILE A 165 -7.01 -14.65 12.81
N SER A 166 -7.40 -14.22 11.61
CA SER A 166 -7.26 -12.82 11.17
C SER A 166 -8.55 -12.06 11.41
N GLU A 167 -8.45 -10.89 12.04
CA GLU A 167 -9.54 -9.93 12.20
C GLU A 167 -9.15 -8.62 11.51
N ILE A 168 -10.01 -8.09 10.64
CA ILE A 168 -9.89 -6.72 10.12
C ILE A 168 -11.08 -5.90 10.59
N ARG A 169 -10.83 -4.72 11.16
CA ARG A 169 -11.88 -3.76 11.50
C ARG A 169 -11.75 -2.51 10.64
N ILE A 170 -12.86 -2.08 10.06
CA ILE A 170 -12.94 -0.97 9.11
C ILE A 170 -13.96 0.05 9.60
N ARG A 171 -13.55 1.31 9.66
CA ARG A 171 -14.44 2.45 9.89
C ARG A 171 -14.64 3.18 8.57
N TYR A 172 -15.90 3.51 8.27
CA TYR A 172 -16.27 4.29 7.10
C TYR A 172 -16.63 5.73 7.49
N ASN A 173 -16.52 6.65 6.54
CA ASN A 173 -17.20 7.94 6.64
C ASN A 173 -18.67 7.82 6.22
N ILE A 174 -19.44 8.90 6.36
CA ILE A 174 -20.86 8.96 5.99
C ILE A 174 -21.13 8.64 4.51
N SER A 175 -20.13 8.81 3.65
CA SER A 175 -20.23 8.56 2.21
C SER A 175 -19.78 7.15 1.82
N GLY A 176 -19.44 6.30 2.78
CA GLY A 176 -19.07 4.90 2.58
C GLY A 176 -17.61 4.65 2.19
N GLN A 177 -16.71 5.64 2.32
CA GLN A 177 -15.28 5.44 2.09
C GLN A 177 -14.54 5.05 3.38
N ILE A 178 -13.50 4.23 3.25
CA ILE A 178 -12.67 3.75 4.36
C ILE A 178 -11.90 4.91 5.01
N VAL A 179 -12.18 5.24 6.26
CA VAL A 179 -11.41 6.23 7.01
C VAL A 179 -10.21 5.58 7.71
N SER A 180 -10.43 4.39 8.26
CA SER A 180 -9.39 3.63 8.94
C SER A 180 -9.62 2.14 8.82
N MET A 181 -8.53 1.38 8.74
CA MET A 181 -8.52 -0.07 8.77
C MET A 181 -7.48 -0.52 9.80
N ARG A 182 -7.77 -1.57 10.56
CA ARG A 182 -6.76 -2.23 11.39
C ARG A 182 -6.87 -3.73 11.23
N LYS A 183 -5.73 -4.40 11.23
CA LYS A 183 -5.66 -5.87 11.20
C LYS A 183 -5.07 -6.37 12.50
N SER A 184 -5.66 -7.44 13.03
CA SER A 184 -5.12 -8.20 14.15
C SER A 184 -4.98 -9.67 13.73
N LEU A 185 -3.94 -10.33 14.24
CA LEU A 185 -3.70 -11.75 14.09
C LEU A 185 -3.71 -12.38 15.47
N ASP A 186 -4.61 -13.33 15.71
CA ASP A 186 -4.78 -14.00 17.00
C ASP A 186 -4.92 -13.00 18.18
N GLY A 187 -5.69 -11.94 17.95
CA GLY A 187 -5.92 -10.86 18.93
C GLY A 187 -4.79 -9.83 19.05
N LEU A 188 -3.61 -10.07 18.47
CA LEU A 188 -2.49 -9.13 18.47
C LEU A 188 -2.56 -8.18 17.28
N LEU A 189 -2.33 -6.89 17.51
CA LEU A 189 -2.42 -5.87 16.47
C LEU A 189 -1.25 -6.01 15.48
N GLU A 190 -1.56 -6.18 14.20
CA GLU A 190 -0.56 -6.32 13.14
C GLU A 190 -0.24 -4.97 12.51
N TYR A 191 -1.27 -4.21 12.10
CA TYR A 191 -1.09 -2.87 11.55
C TYR A 191 -2.33 -2.00 11.76
N ARG A 192 -2.12 -0.68 11.63
CA ARG A 192 -3.18 0.32 11.45
C ARG A 192 -2.96 1.10 10.17
N ALA A 193 -4.03 1.31 9.42
CA ALA A 193 -4.05 2.13 8.25
C ALA A 193 -5.09 3.24 8.39
N ALA A 194 -4.76 4.43 7.89
CA ALA A 194 -5.63 5.60 7.91
C ALA A 194 -5.61 6.30 6.54
N ILE A 195 -6.78 6.77 6.12
CA ILE A 195 -6.96 7.59 4.92
C ILE A 195 -7.47 8.96 5.37
N PRO A 196 -6.56 9.88 5.76
CA PRO A 196 -6.97 11.15 6.35
C PRO A 196 -7.62 12.10 5.34
N LEU A 197 -7.31 11.94 4.04
CA LEU A 197 -7.70 12.89 3.01
C LEU A 197 -8.08 12.16 1.71
N TYR A 198 -9.21 12.57 1.16
CA TYR A 198 -9.69 12.18 -0.17
C TYR A 198 -9.60 13.37 -1.12
N GLN A 199 -9.37 13.07 -2.40
CA GLN A 199 -9.46 14.02 -3.51
C GLN A 199 -10.54 13.57 -4.49
N LYS A 200 -11.02 14.48 -5.34
CA LYS A 200 -11.90 14.11 -6.45
C LYS A 200 -11.05 13.73 -7.64
N LEU A 201 -11.25 12.52 -8.16
CA LEU A 201 -10.69 12.05 -9.42
C LEU A 201 -11.85 11.58 -10.29
N TYR A 202 -12.10 12.24 -11.42
CA TYR A 202 -13.28 12.01 -12.27
C TYR A 202 -14.59 12.02 -11.48
N ASN A 203 -14.78 13.01 -10.60
CA ASN A 203 -15.92 13.14 -9.69
C ASN A 203 -16.11 12.01 -8.66
N LEU A 204 -15.16 11.08 -8.54
CA LEU A 204 -15.16 10.06 -7.50
C LEU A 204 -14.19 10.40 -6.36
N PRO A 205 -14.54 10.10 -5.11
CA PRO A 205 -13.61 10.24 -3.99
C PRO A 205 -12.52 9.17 -4.12
N PHE A 206 -11.27 9.63 -4.21
CA PHE A 206 -10.09 8.78 -4.29
C PHE A 206 -9.11 9.13 -3.15
N PRO A 207 -8.50 8.15 -2.45
CA PRO A 207 -7.51 8.41 -1.42
C PRO A 207 -6.36 9.28 -1.94
N ARG A 208 -6.13 10.43 -1.28
CA ARG A 208 -4.98 11.30 -1.58
C ARG A 208 -3.74 10.89 -0.81
N LYS A 209 -3.93 10.36 0.40
CA LYS A 209 -2.87 9.92 1.30
C LYS A 209 -3.34 8.70 2.08
N ILE A 210 -2.44 7.73 2.21
CA ILE A 210 -2.64 6.54 3.03
C ILE A 210 -1.45 6.49 3.99
N SER A 211 -1.73 6.33 5.28
CA SER A 211 -0.71 6.05 6.30
C SER A 211 -0.90 4.61 6.74
N ILE A 212 0.17 3.84 6.80
CA ILE A 212 0.17 2.47 7.33
C ILE A 212 1.27 2.39 8.38
N GLU A 213 0.89 1.96 9.58
CA GLU A 213 1.75 1.83 10.74
C GLU A 213 1.82 0.35 11.13
N ASP A 214 3.04 -0.15 11.26
CA ASP A 214 3.32 -1.51 11.75
C ASP A 214 3.22 -1.58 13.28
N TYR A 215 2.58 -2.64 13.77
CA TYR A 215 2.50 -2.99 15.20
C TYR A 215 2.94 -4.44 15.46
N SER A 216 3.35 -5.18 14.42
CA SER A 216 3.68 -6.60 14.50
C SER A 216 4.97 -6.87 15.29
N GLY A 217 5.84 -5.87 15.43
CA GLY A 217 7.18 -6.03 16.01
C GLY A 217 8.12 -6.89 15.16
N ASN A 218 7.71 -7.27 13.94
CA ASN A 218 8.48 -8.09 13.02
C ASN A 218 9.28 -7.28 12.01
N ASN A 219 9.18 -5.94 12.06
CA ASN A 219 9.99 -5.09 11.22
C ASN A 219 11.46 -5.20 11.63
N LYS A 220 12.27 -5.77 10.73
CA LYS A 220 13.73 -5.94 10.87
C LYS A 220 14.51 -4.95 10.00
N TRP A 221 13.81 -3.98 9.42
CA TRP A 221 14.36 -2.95 8.52
C TRP A 221 14.64 -1.68 9.29
#